data_AF-A0A967MNJ2-F1
#
_entry.id   AF-A0A967MNJ2-F1
#
_cell.length_a   1.000
_cell.length_b   1.000
_cell.length_c   1.000
_cell.angle_alpha   90.00
_cell.angle_beta   90.00
_cell.angle_gamma   90.00
#
_symmetry.space_group_name_H-M   'P 1'
#
loop_
_entity.id
_entity.type
_entity.pdbx_description
1 polymer ?
#
loop_
_entity_poly.entity_id
_entity_poly.type
_entity_poly.pdbx_seq_one_letter_code
_entity_poly.pdbx_strand_id
1 'polypeptide(L)'
;MSSWVEVSEGSDFPLENLPFGVFDAGSGRRIGVAIGGHVLDLWATAEAGLLPHVAALQDVDLNALLALGSEAWGRVRERLTELLTEGSTEIQDAGIDLHGHDAVRMHLPFTPGDYVDFYSSIEHATNLGRMFRPDGDPLLPNWRHLPVGYHGRASTVVVSGTPIRRPSGQTKPGDGPPVQGPSRALDIELEVGFVTGPGNALGEPIEVDAAEEHIFGLVLVND
;
A
#
# COMPACT_ATOMS: atom_id res chain seq x y z
N MET A 1 6.71 -23.46 2.26
CA MET A 1 6.75 -23.74 3.71
C MET A 1 5.29 -23.92 4.13
N SER A 2 4.92 -24.78 5.09
CA SER A 2 3.50 -24.94 5.47
C SER A 2 3.18 -24.15 6.74
N SER A 3 1.92 -23.68 6.84
CA SER A 3 1.39 -22.98 8.00
C SER A 3 0.41 -23.88 8.75
N TRP A 4 0.35 -23.76 10.08
CA TRP A 4 -0.70 -24.41 10.88
C TRP A 4 -2.07 -23.74 10.68
N VAL A 5 -2.10 -22.54 10.12
CA VAL A 5 -3.34 -21.88 9.65
C VAL A 5 -3.71 -22.48 8.31
N GLU A 6 -4.99 -22.84 8.14
CA GLU A 6 -5.49 -23.32 6.85
C GLU A 6 -5.37 -22.23 5.78
N VAL A 7 -4.63 -22.53 4.71
CA VAL A 7 -4.46 -21.68 3.53
C VAL A 7 -4.99 -22.43 2.31
N SER A 8 -6.04 -21.88 1.69
CA SER A 8 -6.62 -22.45 0.47
C SER A 8 -5.66 -22.33 -0.72
N GLU A 9 -5.70 -23.30 -1.63
CA GLU A 9 -4.97 -23.21 -2.90
C GLU A 9 -5.36 -21.93 -3.66
N GLY A 10 -4.37 -21.19 -4.16
CA GLY A 10 -4.57 -19.92 -4.85
C GLY A 10 -4.94 -18.74 -3.95
N SER A 11 -4.85 -18.86 -2.63
CA SER A 11 -4.97 -17.72 -1.72
C SER A 11 -3.90 -16.67 -2.01
N ASP A 12 -4.27 -15.39 -1.97
CA ASP A 12 -3.34 -14.26 -2.00
C ASP A 12 -2.51 -14.16 -0.71
N PHE A 13 -2.90 -14.86 0.36
CA PHE A 13 -2.29 -14.74 1.70
C PHE A 13 -1.63 -16.03 2.16
N PRO A 14 -0.70 -16.64 1.39
CA PRO A 14 0.08 -17.75 1.88
C PRO A 14 1.10 -17.29 2.93
N LEU A 15 1.75 -18.24 3.59
CA LEU A 15 2.82 -17.98 4.57
C LEU A 15 3.98 -17.19 3.94
N GLU A 16 4.18 -17.33 2.63
CA GLU A 16 5.18 -16.60 1.87
C GLU A 16 4.83 -15.12 1.65
N ASN A 17 3.57 -14.69 1.82
CA ASN A 17 3.17 -13.29 1.60
C ASN A 17 3.22 -12.46 2.89
N LEU A 18 2.35 -12.76 3.87
CA LEU A 18 2.25 -12.02 5.14
C LEU A 18 2.17 -10.48 4.98
N PRO A 19 1.16 -9.93 4.27
CA PRO A 19 1.04 -8.50 4.08
C PRO A 19 0.51 -7.83 5.34
N PHE A 20 1.06 -6.64 5.64
CA PHE A 20 0.63 -5.81 6.76
C PHE A 20 -0.58 -4.96 6.40
N GLY A 21 -1.47 -4.76 7.36
CA GLY A 21 -2.64 -3.89 7.19
C GLY A 21 -3.16 -3.35 8.52
N VAL A 22 -4.16 -2.47 8.42
CA VAL A 22 -4.88 -1.95 9.58
C VAL A 22 -6.32 -2.44 9.51
N PHE A 23 -6.77 -3.08 10.58
CA PHE A 23 -8.10 -3.65 10.68
C PHE A 23 -8.80 -3.20 11.97
N ASP A 24 -10.11 -3.36 12.03
CA ASP A 24 -10.93 -3.17 13.23
C ASP A 24 -11.88 -4.36 13.36
N ALA A 25 -11.79 -5.07 14.49
CA ALA A 25 -12.64 -6.21 14.85
C ALA A 25 -13.66 -5.86 15.95
N GLY A 26 -14.00 -4.58 16.10
CA GLY A 26 -14.96 -4.05 17.08
C GLY A 26 -14.32 -3.40 18.32
N SER A 27 -13.00 -3.42 18.43
CA SER A 27 -12.23 -2.83 19.55
C SER A 27 -11.38 -1.62 19.13
N GLY A 28 -11.55 -1.14 17.89
CA GLY A 28 -10.76 -0.07 17.30
C GLY A 28 -9.68 -0.58 16.37
N ARG A 29 -8.93 0.35 15.78
CA ARG A 29 -7.90 0.05 14.78
C ARG A 29 -6.70 -0.65 15.41
N ARG A 30 -6.23 -1.70 14.75
CA ARG A 30 -5.05 -2.49 15.10
C ARG A 30 -4.25 -2.80 13.84
N ILE A 31 -2.95 -2.98 14.02
CA ILE A 31 -2.06 -3.50 12.99
C ILE A 31 -2.21 -5.03 12.95
N GLY A 32 -2.39 -5.57 11.76
CA GLY A 32 -2.52 -7.00 11.54
C GLY A 32 -1.69 -7.50 10.37
N VAL A 33 -1.53 -8.83 10.30
CA VAL A 33 -0.99 -9.52 9.14
C VAL A 33 -2.00 -10.55 8.62
N ALA A 34 -2.16 -10.62 7.30
CA ALA A 34 -3.08 -11.59 6.69
C ALA A 34 -2.39 -12.96 6.50
N ILE A 35 -3.14 -14.04 6.79
CA ILE A 35 -2.74 -15.43 6.57
C ILE A 35 -3.98 -16.29 6.29
N GLY A 36 -4.03 -16.92 5.12
CA GLY A 36 -5.19 -17.69 4.67
C GLY A 36 -6.47 -16.84 4.63
N GLY A 37 -7.50 -17.27 5.35
CA GLY A 37 -8.76 -16.53 5.52
C GLY A 37 -8.82 -15.62 6.75
N HIS A 38 -7.67 -15.35 7.39
CA HIS A 38 -7.61 -14.70 8.70
C HIS A 38 -6.60 -13.54 8.78
N VAL A 39 -6.80 -12.70 9.79
CA VAL A 39 -5.87 -11.66 10.25
C VAL A 39 -5.37 -12.02 11.65
N LEU A 40 -4.05 -12.01 11.84
CA LEU A 40 -3.41 -12.07 13.16
C LEU A 40 -3.19 -10.65 13.70
N ASP A 41 -3.63 -10.38 14.93
CA ASP A 41 -3.40 -9.11 15.63
C ASP A 41 -1.95 -8.98 16.10
N LEU A 42 -1.20 -8.03 15.52
CA LEU A 42 0.21 -7.85 15.84
C LEU A 42 0.44 -7.18 17.19
N TRP A 43 -0.50 -6.36 17.66
CA TRP A 43 -0.40 -5.78 19.00
C TRP A 43 -0.56 -6.87 20.06
N ALA A 44 -1.61 -7.70 19.97
CA ALA A 44 -1.83 -8.80 20.91
C ALA A 44 -0.63 -9.76 20.93
N THR A 45 -0.07 -10.05 19.76
CA THR A 45 1.12 -10.91 19.63
C THR A 45 2.37 -10.27 20.24
N ALA A 46 2.56 -8.96 20.08
CA ALA A 46 3.68 -8.24 20.67
C ALA A 46 3.53 -8.08 22.19
N GLU A 47 2.32 -7.83 22.70
CA GLU A 47 2.01 -7.74 24.12
C GLU A 47 2.26 -9.06 24.86
N ALA A 48 2.02 -10.19 24.19
CA ALA A 48 2.38 -11.52 24.67
C ALA A 48 3.89 -11.81 24.66
N GLY A 49 4.72 -10.87 24.18
CA GLY A 49 6.18 -11.01 24.12
C GLY A 49 6.67 -11.86 22.94
N LEU A 50 5.81 -12.14 21.96
CA LEU A 50 6.15 -13.01 20.83
C LEU A 50 6.72 -12.25 19.62
N LEU A 51 6.52 -10.92 19.56
CA LEU A 51 7.07 -10.04 18.52
C LEU A 51 7.94 -8.92 19.10
N PRO A 52 8.99 -8.49 18.36
CA PRO A 52 9.75 -7.30 18.71
C PRO A 52 8.97 -6.02 18.41
N HIS A 53 9.55 -4.87 18.76
CA HIS A 53 9.02 -3.53 18.39
C HIS A 53 7.60 -3.23 18.90
N VAL A 54 7.26 -3.74 20.09
CA VAL A 54 5.98 -3.57 20.79
C VAL A 54 5.41 -2.15 20.69
N ALA A 55 6.22 -1.11 20.91
CA ALA A 55 5.79 0.28 20.85
C ALA A 55 5.27 0.72 19.47
N ALA A 56 5.84 0.20 18.38
CA ALA A 56 5.39 0.50 17.02
C ALA A 56 4.17 -0.35 16.62
N LEU A 57 4.08 -1.59 17.13
CA LEU A 57 2.96 -2.49 16.84
C LEU A 57 1.69 -2.15 17.64
N GLN A 58 1.79 -1.34 18.69
CA GLN A 58 0.66 -0.84 19.48
C GLN A 58 -0.19 0.20 18.73
N ASP A 59 0.39 0.85 17.72
CA ASP A 59 -0.21 2.01 17.07
C ASP A 59 -1.46 1.64 16.24
N VAL A 60 -2.18 2.67 15.81
CA VAL A 60 -3.44 2.55 15.05
C VAL A 60 -3.25 2.57 13.53
N ASP A 61 -2.01 2.78 13.08
CA ASP A 61 -1.59 2.70 11.69
C ASP A 61 -0.12 2.23 11.57
N LEU A 62 0.35 1.96 10.35
CA LEU A 62 1.70 1.44 10.13
C LEU A 62 2.82 2.48 10.29
N ASN A 63 2.53 3.78 10.47
CA ASN A 63 3.54 4.83 10.35
C ASN A 63 4.74 4.64 11.31
N ALA A 64 4.48 4.23 12.56
CA ALA A 64 5.53 3.94 13.53
C ALA A 64 6.41 2.75 13.11
N LEU A 65 5.82 1.70 12.53
CA LEU A 65 6.55 0.55 12.01
C LEU A 65 7.34 0.92 10.74
N LEU A 66 6.75 1.69 9.83
CA LEU A 66 7.40 2.19 8.61
C LEU A 66 8.66 3.01 8.96
N ALA A 67 8.64 3.79 10.04
CA ALA A 67 9.78 4.59 10.45
C ALA A 67 10.99 3.77 10.98
N LEU A 68 10.82 2.48 11.31
CA LEU A 68 11.90 1.66 11.87
C LEU A 68 12.91 1.13 10.84
N GLY A 69 12.54 1.09 9.56
CA GLY A 69 13.42 0.62 8.49
C GLY A 69 13.49 -0.89 8.29
N SER A 70 14.16 -1.28 7.21
CA SER A 70 14.19 -2.63 6.64
C SER A 70 14.63 -3.72 7.61
N GLU A 71 15.61 -3.45 8.47
CA GLU A 71 16.07 -4.41 9.48
C GLU A 71 14.94 -4.79 10.47
N ALA A 72 14.16 -3.81 10.93
CA ALA A 72 13.06 -4.04 11.85
C ALA A 72 11.91 -4.80 11.18
N TRP A 73 11.57 -4.44 9.93
CA TRP A 73 10.54 -5.14 9.17
C TRP A 73 10.93 -6.61 8.93
N GLY A 74 12.20 -6.85 8.58
CA GLY A 74 12.77 -8.18 8.43
C GLY A 74 12.62 -9.02 9.69
N ARG A 75 12.98 -8.47 10.86
CA ARG A 75 12.83 -9.15 12.16
C ARG A 75 11.38 -9.47 12.50
N VAL A 76 10.45 -8.55 12.26
CA VAL A 76 9.01 -8.81 12.47
C VAL A 76 8.54 -9.93 11.55
N ARG A 77 8.91 -9.88 10.26
CA ARG A 77 8.54 -10.88 9.27
C ARG A 77 9.10 -12.26 9.60
N GLU A 78 10.40 -12.36 9.89
CA GLU A 78 11.05 -13.62 10.28
C GLU A 78 10.31 -14.25 11.46
N ARG A 79 10.00 -13.45 12.49
CA ARG A 79 9.31 -13.95 13.66
C ARG A 79 7.87 -14.36 13.37
N LEU A 80 7.14 -13.61 12.54
CA LEU A 80 5.81 -13.99 12.08
C LEU A 80 5.82 -15.31 11.30
N THR A 81 6.82 -15.50 10.43
CA THR A 81 6.98 -16.74 9.68
C THR A 81 7.21 -17.91 10.62
N GLU A 82 8.09 -17.79 11.63
CA GLU A 82 8.29 -18.82 12.65
C GLU A 82 6.99 -19.14 13.41
N LEU A 83 6.32 -18.10 13.90
CA LEU A 83 5.08 -18.23 14.69
C LEU A 83 3.96 -18.92 13.91
N LEU A 84 3.89 -18.68 12.60
CA LEU A 84 2.85 -19.22 11.72
C LEU A 84 3.25 -20.53 11.02
N THR A 85 4.50 -20.96 11.10
CA THR A 85 4.97 -22.21 10.47
C THR A 85 4.36 -23.43 11.17
N GLU A 86 3.99 -24.43 10.39
CA GLU A 86 3.50 -25.74 10.86
C GLU A 86 4.32 -26.28 12.04
N GLY A 87 3.63 -26.66 13.12
CA GLY A 87 4.25 -27.17 14.35
C GLY A 87 4.53 -26.12 15.44
N SER A 88 4.44 -24.83 15.13
CA SER A 88 4.41 -23.77 16.16
C SER A 88 3.09 -23.79 16.93
N THR A 89 3.16 -23.63 18.25
CA THR A 89 1.99 -23.53 19.15
C THR A 89 1.93 -22.20 19.89
N GLU A 90 2.91 -21.32 19.71
CA GLU A 90 3.13 -20.16 20.58
C GLU A 90 1.96 -19.17 20.56
N ILE A 91 1.33 -18.97 19.39
CA ILE A 91 0.13 -18.12 19.24
C ILE A 91 -1.05 -18.68 20.02
N GLN A 92 -1.30 -19.99 19.89
CA GLN A 92 -2.40 -20.69 20.56
C GLN A 92 -2.15 -20.78 22.07
N ASP A 93 -0.91 -21.05 22.50
CA ASP A 93 -0.50 -21.13 23.90
C ASP A 93 -0.63 -19.77 24.61
N ALA A 94 -0.39 -18.68 23.88
CA ALA A 94 -0.63 -17.31 24.35
C ALA A 94 -2.12 -16.91 24.34
N GLY A 95 -3.00 -17.74 23.78
CA GLY A 95 -4.45 -17.46 23.68
C GLY A 95 -4.77 -16.32 22.72
N ILE A 96 -3.97 -16.12 21.67
CA ILE A 96 -4.20 -15.08 20.66
C ILE A 96 -5.10 -15.65 19.57
N ASP A 97 -6.27 -15.03 19.40
CA ASP A 97 -7.23 -15.43 18.38
C ASP A 97 -6.86 -14.87 17.00
N LEU A 98 -7.20 -15.64 15.96
CA LEU A 98 -7.21 -15.18 14.58
C LEU A 98 -8.59 -14.61 14.23
N HIS A 99 -8.61 -13.46 13.58
CA HIS A 99 -9.86 -12.83 13.14
C HIS A 99 -10.17 -13.26 11.70
N GLY A 100 -11.36 -13.81 11.45
CA GLY A 100 -11.82 -14.08 10.08
C GLY A 100 -11.94 -12.79 9.27
N HIS A 101 -11.62 -12.84 7.98
CA HIS A 101 -11.72 -11.67 7.08
C HIS A 101 -13.13 -11.06 7.04
N ASP A 102 -14.17 -11.86 7.23
CA ASP A 102 -15.57 -11.44 7.28
C ASP A 102 -15.95 -10.74 8.60
N ALA A 103 -15.13 -10.89 9.64
CA ALA A 103 -15.33 -10.30 10.95
C ALA A 103 -14.53 -9.00 11.17
N VAL A 104 -13.76 -8.55 10.18
CA VAL A 104 -12.92 -7.35 10.29
C VAL A 104 -13.30 -6.29 9.27
N ARG A 105 -13.08 -5.02 9.64
CA ARG A 105 -13.13 -3.89 8.73
C ARG A 105 -11.72 -3.39 8.43
N MET A 106 -11.36 -3.32 7.16
CA MET A 106 -10.07 -2.74 6.74
C MET A 106 -10.09 -1.21 6.76
N HIS A 107 -8.94 -0.62 7.09
CA HIS A 107 -8.69 0.81 7.11
C HIS A 107 -7.50 1.17 6.22
N LEU A 108 -7.31 2.46 5.96
CA LEU A 108 -6.10 2.93 5.29
C LEU A 108 -4.88 2.53 6.15
N PRO A 109 -3.87 1.84 5.59
CA PRO A 109 -2.84 1.18 6.38
C PRO A 109 -1.84 2.16 7.01
N PHE A 110 -1.71 3.36 6.47
CA PHE A 110 -0.87 4.44 6.98
C PHE A 110 -1.50 5.78 6.61
N THR A 111 -1.08 6.85 7.28
CA THR A 111 -1.40 8.22 6.89
C THR A 111 -0.36 8.71 5.89
N PRO A 112 -0.71 8.94 4.61
CA PRO A 112 0.25 9.44 3.62
C PRO A 112 0.62 10.89 3.95
N GLY A 113 1.92 11.15 4.11
CA GLY A 113 2.43 12.53 4.22
C GLY A 113 2.35 13.23 2.86
N ASP A 114 2.97 12.61 1.86
CA ASP A 114 2.94 13.03 0.47
C ASP A 114 2.55 11.85 -0.42
N TYR A 115 1.95 12.18 -1.57
CA TYR A 115 1.65 11.23 -2.65
C TYR A 115 2.29 11.76 -3.92
N VAL A 116 3.08 10.91 -4.59
CA VAL A 116 3.76 11.22 -5.85
C VAL A 116 3.34 10.17 -6.86
N ASP A 117 2.87 10.63 -8.02
CA ASP A 117 2.50 9.78 -9.13
C ASP A 117 3.52 9.93 -10.27
N PHE A 118 3.90 8.80 -10.85
CA PHE A 118 4.94 8.68 -11.88
C PHE A 118 4.36 8.20 -13.20
N TYR A 119 4.90 8.73 -14.29
CA TYR A 119 4.46 8.46 -15.64
C TYR A 119 5.34 7.42 -16.36
N SER A 120 5.60 6.28 -15.72
CA SER A 120 6.71 5.38 -16.07
C SER A 120 6.38 4.24 -17.04
N SER A 121 5.13 4.09 -17.49
CA SER A 121 4.77 3.12 -18.54
C SER A 121 5.00 3.72 -19.94
N ILE A 122 5.91 3.12 -20.71
CA ILE A 122 6.19 3.57 -22.08
C ILE A 122 4.99 3.37 -23.00
N GLU A 123 4.25 2.29 -22.84
CA GLU A 123 3.05 1.99 -23.62
C GLU A 123 1.96 3.00 -23.33
N HIS A 124 1.70 3.29 -22.06
CA HIS A 124 0.73 4.30 -21.66
C HIS A 124 1.12 5.68 -22.23
N ALA A 125 2.38 6.11 -22.02
CA ALA A 125 2.90 7.38 -22.53
C ALA A 125 2.81 7.50 -24.05
N THR A 126 3.11 6.40 -24.75
CA THR A 126 3.04 6.34 -26.21
C THR A 126 1.60 6.43 -26.70
N ASN A 127 0.67 5.72 -26.06
CA ASN A 127 -0.73 5.71 -26.46
C ASN A 127 -1.37 7.10 -26.29
N LEU A 128 -1.17 7.75 -25.15
CA LEU A 128 -1.63 9.12 -24.92
C LEU A 128 -0.97 10.08 -25.92
N GLY A 129 0.34 9.95 -26.11
CA GLY A 129 1.11 10.75 -27.06
C GLY A 129 0.56 10.73 -28.47
N ARG A 130 0.17 9.55 -28.98
CA ARG A 130 -0.45 9.39 -30.31
C ARG A 130 -1.79 10.10 -30.45
N MET A 131 -2.58 10.16 -29.37
CA MET A 131 -3.87 10.87 -29.40
C MET A 131 -3.68 12.39 -29.52
N PHE A 132 -2.65 12.94 -28.87
CA PHE A 132 -2.37 14.40 -28.90
C PHE A 132 -1.47 14.84 -30.05
N ARG A 133 -0.60 13.95 -30.54
CA ARG A 133 0.40 14.20 -31.59
C ARG A 133 0.35 13.09 -32.64
N PRO A 134 -0.74 12.98 -33.43
CA PRO A 134 -0.94 11.86 -34.34
C PRO A 134 0.14 11.73 -35.42
N ASP A 135 0.75 12.86 -35.83
CA ASP A 135 1.77 12.92 -36.88
C ASP A 135 3.20 13.12 -36.34
N GLY A 136 3.40 13.03 -35.02
CA GLY A 136 4.68 13.34 -34.35
C GLY A 136 5.25 12.20 -33.53
N ASP A 137 6.41 12.44 -32.89
CA ASP A 137 6.91 11.54 -31.85
C ASP A 137 5.90 11.53 -30.68
N PRO A 138 5.37 10.36 -30.31
CA PRO A 138 4.42 10.28 -29.21
C PRO A 138 5.07 10.59 -27.86
N LEU A 139 6.39 10.43 -27.70
CA LEU A 139 7.08 10.72 -26.44
C LEU A 139 7.71 12.11 -26.48
N LEU A 140 7.59 12.85 -25.37
CA LEU A 140 8.37 14.08 -25.21
C LEU A 140 9.85 13.73 -24.95
N PRO A 141 10.80 14.60 -25.36
CA PRO A 141 12.23 14.27 -25.29
C PRO A 141 12.71 13.86 -23.89
N ASN A 142 12.20 14.49 -22.83
CA ASN A 142 12.60 14.24 -21.45
C ASN A 142 12.18 12.85 -20.92
N TRP A 143 11.12 12.24 -21.48
CA TRP A 143 10.54 11.01 -20.92
C TRP A 143 11.53 9.85 -20.85
N ARG A 144 12.46 9.76 -21.82
CA ARG A 144 13.50 8.72 -21.85
C ARG A 144 14.72 9.02 -20.97
N HIS A 145 14.77 10.21 -20.36
CA HIS A 145 15.93 10.68 -19.61
C HIS A 145 15.67 10.81 -18.11
N LEU A 146 14.41 10.85 -17.69
CA LEU A 146 14.03 10.89 -16.28
C LEU A 146 12.62 10.29 -16.10
N PRO A 147 12.32 9.68 -14.94
CA PRO A 147 10.98 9.24 -14.61
C PRO A 147 10.13 10.47 -14.31
N VAL A 148 9.36 10.93 -15.30
CA VAL A 148 8.49 12.10 -15.16
C VAL A 148 7.46 11.79 -14.07
N GLY A 149 7.23 12.72 -13.15
CA GLY A 149 6.24 12.56 -12.09
C GLY A 149 5.78 13.91 -11.54
N TYR A 150 4.76 13.89 -10.71
CA TYR A 150 4.15 15.07 -10.10
C TYR A 150 3.60 14.77 -8.70
N HIS A 151 3.40 15.82 -7.91
CA HIS A 151 2.76 15.68 -6.60
C HIS A 151 1.26 15.45 -6.78
N GLY A 152 0.78 14.29 -6.35
CA GLY A 152 -0.63 13.99 -6.21
C GLY A 152 -1.23 14.61 -4.95
N ARG A 153 -2.44 14.17 -4.57
CA ARG A 153 -3.16 14.68 -3.41
C ARG A 153 -3.32 13.64 -2.30
N ALA A 154 -2.41 13.67 -1.32
CA ALA A 154 -2.42 12.74 -0.17
C ALA A 154 -3.77 12.71 0.59
N SER A 155 -4.42 13.86 0.78
CA SER A 155 -5.67 13.96 1.55
C SER A 155 -6.87 13.23 0.93
N THR A 156 -6.77 12.80 -0.32
CA THR A 156 -7.85 12.11 -1.05
C THR A 156 -7.54 10.65 -1.34
N VAL A 157 -6.42 10.13 -0.85
CA VAL A 157 -6.13 8.70 -0.88
C VAL A 157 -7.07 7.99 0.09
N VAL A 158 -7.81 7.00 -0.40
CA VAL A 158 -8.81 6.27 0.37
C VAL A 158 -8.65 4.76 0.22
N VAL A 159 -9.03 4.01 1.25
CA VAL A 159 -8.98 2.55 1.22
C VAL A 159 -10.00 1.97 0.23
N SER A 160 -9.67 0.82 -0.35
CA SER A 160 -10.56 0.03 -1.21
C SER A 160 -11.97 -0.11 -0.61
N GLY A 161 -12.98 -0.06 -1.48
CA GLY A 161 -14.40 -0.08 -1.09
C GLY A 161 -14.99 1.29 -0.73
N THR A 162 -14.18 2.35 -0.62
CA THR A 162 -14.69 3.71 -0.43
C THR A 162 -15.42 4.20 -1.69
N PRO A 163 -16.69 4.62 -1.61
CA PRO A 163 -17.42 5.13 -2.79
C PRO A 163 -16.83 6.45 -3.30
N ILE A 164 -16.49 6.49 -4.59
CA ILE A 164 -16.00 7.71 -5.26
C ILE A 164 -17.17 8.43 -5.95
N ARG A 165 -17.37 9.70 -5.60
CA ARG A 165 -18.39 10.55 -6.23
C ARG A 165 -17.83 11.15 -7.51
N ARG A 166 -18.57 11.00 -8.62
CA ARG A 166 -18.27 11.68 -9.89
C ARG A 166 -18.04 13.19 -9.65
N PRO A 167 -16.87 13.74 -10.00
CA PRO A 167 -16.58 15.14 -9.73
C PRO A 167 -17.37 16.07 -10.64
N SER A 168 -17.60 17.29 -10.17
CA SER A 168 -18.07 18.41 -10.99
C SER A 168 -16.99 19.46 -11.07
N GLY A 169 -16.82 20.06 -12.25
CA GLY A 169 -15.78 21.06 -12.48
C GLY A 169 -15.99 21.81 -13.79
N GLN A 170 -14.97 22.54 -14.21
CA GLN A 170 -14.96 23.25 -15.50
C GLN A 170 -14.48 22.30 -16.61
N THR A 171 -15.18 22.31 -17.75
CA THR A 171 -14.78 21.60 -18.97
C THR A 171 -14.89 22.54 -20.16
N LYS A 172 -14.06 22.36 -21.20
CA LYS A 172 -14.10 23.19 -22.42
C LYS A 172 -14.47 22.32 -23.64
N PRO A 173 -15.76 22.11 -23.90
CA PRO A 173 -16.20 21.41 -25.11
C PRO A 173 -16.11 22.35 -26.33
N GLY A 174 -15.27 22.00 -27.30
CA GLY A 174 -15.11 22.76 -28.55
C GLY A 174 -14.55 24.18 -28.34
N ASP A 175 -14.96 25.12 -29.19
CA ASP A 175 -14.35 26.45 -29.29
C ASP A 175 -15.01 27.53 -28.40
N GLY A 176 -16.06 27.18 -27.65
CA GLY A 176 -16.76 28.09 -26.75
C GLY A 176 -16.05 28.37 -25.41
N PRO A 177 -16.64 29.19 -24.53
CA PRO A 177 -16.15 29.36 -23.16
C PRO A 177 -16.31 28.06 -22.35
N PRO A 178 -15.49 27.84 -21.29
CA PRO A 178 -15.66 26.70 -20.39
C PRO A 178 -17.03 26.68 -19.72
N VAL A 179 -17.52 25.47 -19.43
CA VAL A 179 -18.80 25.23 -18.75
C VAL A 179 -18.58 24.46 -17.45
N GLN A 180 -19.38 24.79 -16.43
CA GLN A 180 -19.38 24.08 -15.14
C GLN A 180 -20.38 22.92 -15.17
N GLY A 181 -19.97 21.72 -14.74
CA GLY A 181 -20.87 20.58 -14.60
C GLY A 181 -20.16 19.27 -14.23
N PRO A 182 -20.90 18.15 -14.14
CA PRO A 182 -20.32 16.83 -13.89
C PRO A 182 -19.33 16.41 -14.99
N SER A 183 -18.26 15.71 -14.60
CA SER A 183 -17.33 15.10 -15.57
C SER A 183 -18.06 14.14 -16.50
N ARG A 184 -17.74 14.22 -17.80
CA ARG A 184 -18.27 13.33 -18.87
C ARG A 184 -17.30 12.22 -19.27
N ALA A 185 -16.07 12.26 -18.76
CA ALA A 185 -15.02 11.27 -18.97
C ALA A 185 -14.39 11.02 -17.60
N LEU A 186 -15.05 10.15 -16.82
CA LEU A 186 -14.45 9.61 -15.59
C LEU A 186 -13.77 8.31 -16.02
N ASP A 187 -12.52 8.16 -15.64
CA ASP A 187 -11.69 7.02 -16.03
C ASP A 187 -11.03 6.39 -14.80
N ILE A 188 -10.28 5.32 -15.02
CA ILE A 188 -9.38 4.71 -14.04
C ILE A 188 -7.94 4.82 -14.56
N GLU A 189 -6.97 4.83 -13.65
CA GLU A 189 -5.57 4.54 -13.97
C GLU A 189 -5.10 3.34 -13.12
N LEU A 190 -4.81 2.21 -13.78
CA LEU A 190 -4.37 0.99 -13.09
C LEU A 190 -2.89 1.12 -12.72
N GLU A 191 -2.60 1.11 -11.43
CA GLU A 191 -1.28 1.39 -10.91
C GLU A 191 -0.84 0.48 -9.77
N VAL A 192 0.47 0.51 -9.51
CA VAL A 192 1.10 -0.04 -8.31
C VAL A 192 1.82 1.09 -7.60
N GLY A 193 1.44 1.35 -6.36
CA GLY A 193 2.14 2.27 -5.47
C GLY A 193 3.14 1.52 -4.62
N PHE A 194 4.30 2.14 -4.35
CA PHE A 194 5.21 1.68 -3.32
C PHE A 194 5.12 2.59 -2.09
N VAL A 195 5.16 1.98 -0.91
CA VAL A 195 5.12 2.68 0.38
C VAL A 195 6.54 2.84 0.86
N THR A 196 6.92 4.06 1.21
CA THR A 196 8.26 4.34 1.74
C THR A 196 8.33 4.08 3.25
N GLY A 197 9.51 3.67 3.69
CA GLY A 197 9.87 3.52 5.10
C GLY A 197 10.51 4.79 5.67
N PRO A 198 11.71 4.70 6.26
CA PRO A 198 12.47 5.88 6.64
C PRO A 198 12.69 6.78 5.43
N GLY A 199 12.44 8.08 5.59
CA GLY A 199 12.79 9.06 4.58
C GLY A 199 14.28 9.40 4.59
N ASN A 200 14.62 10.51 3.94
CA ASN A 200 15.94 11.12 3.93
C ASN A 200 15.86 12.56 4.46
N ALA A 201 16.97 13.11 4.94
CA ALA A 201 17.01 14.50 5.36
C ALA A 201 16.90 15.46 4.16
N LEU A 202 16.37 16.66 4.39
CA LEU A 202 16.27 17.68 3.34
C LEU A 202 17.66 18.05 2.84
N GLY A 203 17.88 17.89 1.53
CA GLY A 203 19.17 18.17 0.89
C GLY A 203 20.14 16.98 0.86
N GLU A 204 19.73 15.81 1.37
CA GLU A 204 20.52 14.58 1.35
C GLU A 204 19.85 13.56 0.42
N PRO A 205 20.32 13.38 -0.83
CA PRO A 205 19.72 12.43 -1.77
C PRO A 205 19.87 10.97 -1.33
N ILE A 206 18.93 10.13 -1.76
CA ILE A 206 19.06 8.67 -1.68
C ILE A 206 19.75 8.20 -2.96
N GLU A 207 20.86 7.49 -2.82
CA GLU A 207 21.56 6.86 -3.94
C GLU A 207 20.72 5.71 -4.51
N VAL A 208 20.80 5.50 -5.83
CA VAL A 208 19.98 4.49 -6.52
C VAL A 208 20.17 3.08 -5.95
N ASP A 209 21.39 2.72 -5.56
CA ASP A 209 21.72 1.41 -5.01
C ASP A 209 21.15 1.19 -3.60
N ALA A 210 20.77 2.26 -2.90
CA ALA A 210 20.13 2.20 -1.58
C ALA A 210 18.60 2.35 -1.65
N ALA A 211 18.04 2.71 -2.81
CA ALA A 211 16.62 3.08 -2.93
C ALA A 211 15.66 1.97 -2.46
N GLU A 212 15.96 0.70 -2.74
CA GLU A 212 15.13 -0.43 -2.34
C GLU A 212 15.04 -0.60 -0.81
N GLU A 213 16.07 -0.20 -0.06
CA GLU A 213 16.07 -0.27 1.41
C GLU A 213 15.05 0.70 2.04
N HIS A 214 14.63 1.71 1.28
CA HIS A 214 13.61 2.67 1.67
C HIS A 214 12.19 2.28 1.24
N ILE A 215 12.01 1.15 0.54
CA ILE A 215 10.70 0.67 0.09
C ILE A 215 10.20 -0.40 1.07
N PHE A 216 9.11 -0.12 1.77
CA PHE A 216 8.48 -1.06 2.70
C PHE A 216 7.71 -2.17 1.99
N GLY A 217 6.95 -1.80 0.97
CA GLY A 217 6.05 -2.73 0.29
C GLY A 217 5.24 -2.04 -0.81
N LEU A 218 4.35 -2.82 -1.42
CA LEU A 218 3.56 -2.41 -2.57
C LEU A 218 2.06 -2.48 -2.27
N VAL A 219 1.29 -1.64 -2.94
CA VAL A 219 -0.17 -1.62 -2.92
C VAL A 219 -0.72 -1.42 -4.34
N LEU A 220 -1.95 -1.88 -4.59
CA LEU A 220 -2.67 -1.50 -5.80
C LEU A 220 -3.23 -0.08 -5.65
N VAL A 221 -3.14 0.70 -6.73
CA VAL A 221 -3.64 2.08 -6.79
C VAL A 221 -4.56 2.21 -8.00
N ASN A 222 -5.61 3.01 -7.83
CA ASN A 222 -6.49 3.46 -8.90
C ASN A 222 -6.62 4.98 -8.76
N ASP A 223 -5.89 5.73 -9.59
CA ASP A 223 -5.94 7.19 -9.61
C ASP A 223 -7.16 7.70 -10.40
#